data_AF-A0A8T3KXL3-F1
#
_entry.id   AF-A0A8T3KXL3-F1
#
_cell.length_a   1.000
_cell.length_b   1.000
_cell.length_c   1.000
_cell.angle_alpha   90.00
_cell.angle_beta   90.00
_cell.angle_gamma   90.00
#
_symmetry.space_group_name_H-M   'P 1'
#
loop_
_entity.id
_entity.type
_entity.pdbx_description
1 polymer ?
#
loop_
_entity_poly.entity_id
_entity_poly.type
_entity_poly.pdbx_seq_one_letter_code
_entity_poly.pdbx_strand_id
1 'polypeptide(L)'
;MRIQTIEITNYKAFLGTHKINVGGKNLFIYGENGSGKSSLYYALKDFFQSSIENIDLNELENVFVAEKKKGKTAIKVVFKPNSQSQNKLQAYHFNTKKNDTRATADTSIRDGNKLKSFLTYKHLLAIHNLKKDETINLFDLLVRGVLKHFKYALTGGRELGGLWSDVEDAIARTTGKEFPINKKKADVNAAIKVFNEAFGELFKPGSPEYILKHANPILDRFNHNIDLNLRFAQVRPSSDYATLEGAEVHVELSYAGKQIDKPHLFLNEARLSAIAISVYLGMIKRHVQGILCKVLFLDDIFIGLDISNRLPLLNILETEFPDYQIFITTYDKPWFEYAKGTLEQKPDWKTMEFYAQPSDDGTEVPIIFDNQDLIAKAKYHLQRCDYKAAAVYTRSAFEKLIRKHCEKKKRAVVFKPRLKDYTTEDFWKVIKDDLEETTRNEIETYRPLVLNAFSHYNTERHEIKSELESAIMAIDTLKQKLANL
;
A
#
# COMPACT_ATOMS: atom_id res chain seq x y z
N MET A 1 11.83 6.47 14.01
CA MET A 1 12.68 6.67 12.83
C MET A 1 11.78 6.66 11.61
N ARG A 2 11.81 7.70 10.76
CA ARG A 2 10.90 7.84 9.59
C ARG A 2 11.72 8.02 8.31
N ILE A 3 11.35 7.33 7.23
CA ILE A 3 11.92 7.45 5.88
C ILE A 3 11.63 8.84 5.33
N GLN A 4 12.69 9.52 4.92
CA GLN A 4 12.66 10.84 4.28
C GLN A 4 12.79 10.72 2.76
N THR A 5 13.63 9.80 2.29
CA THR A 5 13.90 9.63 0.87
C THR A 5 14.26 8.18 0.56
N ILE A 6 13.79 7.70 -0.58
CA ILE A 6 14.17 6.40 -1.15
C ILE A 6 14.80 6.69 -2.51
N GLU A 7 16.01 6.18 -2.74
CA GLU A 7 16.70 6.22 -4.03
C GLU A 7 16.86 4.78 -4.52
N ILE A 8 16.32 4.49 -5.70
CA ILE A 8 16.36 3.17 -6.34
C ILE A 8 17.13 3.30 -7.65
N THR A 9 18.18 2.51 -7.81
CA THR A 9 19.02 2.51 -9.01
C THR A 9 18.98 1.14 -9.67
N ASN A 10 18.57 1.09 -10.94
CA ASN A 10 18.65 -0.08 -11.81
C ASN A 10 17.96 -1.35 -11.26
N TYR A 11 16.91 -1.22 -10.45
CA TYR A 11 16.25 -2.35 -9.77
C TYR A 11 14.86 -2.62 -10.36
N LYS A 12 14.62 -3.86 -10.81
CA LYS A 12 13.35 -4.29 -11.45
C LYS A 12 12.86 -3.29 -12.49
N ALA A 13 11.71 -2.65 -12.29
CA ALA A 13 11.16 -1.68 -13.24
C ALA A 13 11.95 -0.35 -13.32
N PHE A 14 12.80 -0.02 -12.34
CA PHE A 14 13.51 1.25 -12.31
C PHE A 14 14.81 1.19 -13.11
N LEU A 15 14.79 1.71 -14.34
CA LEU A 15 16.01 1.96 -15.13
C LEU A 15 16.60 3.33 -14.78
N GLY A 16 17.89 3.37 -14.42
CA GLY A 16 18.54 4.58 -13.91
C GLY A 16 18.24 4.81 -12.42
N THR A 17 18.54 6.02 -11.92
CA THR A 17 18.33 6.39 -10.52
C THR A 17 17.05 7.20 -10.35
N HIS A 18 16.13 6.67 -9.55
CA HIS A 18 14.84 7.28 -9.24
C HIS A 18 14.81 7.68 -7.76
N LYS A 19 14.47 8.94 -7.49
CA LYS A 19 14.40 9.50 -6.14
C LYS A 19 12.96 9.77 -5.76
N ILE A 20 12.51 9.18 -4.64
CA ILE A 20 11.18 9.35 -4.07
C ILE A 20 11.30 10.14 -2.77
N ASN A 21 10.73 11.35 -2.74
CA ASN A 21 10.79 12.22 -1.56
C ASN A 21 9.59 11.94 -0.64
N VAL A 22 9.79 11.07 0.34
CA VAL A 22 8.75 10.66 1.30
C VAL A 22 8.47 11.77 2.32
N GLY A 23 9.50 12.47 2.78
CA GLY A 23 9.38 13.58 3.74
C GLY A 23 8.94 13.16 5.15
N GLY A 24 9.13 11.90 5.54
CA GLY A 24 8.72 11.37 6.85
C GLY A 24 7.23 11.04 6.97
N LYS A 25 6.46 11.26 5.91
CA LYS A 25 5.01 11.05 5.85
C LYS A 25 4.65 9.62 5.48
N ASN A 26 3.41 9.25 5.74
CA ASN A 26 2.75 8.10 5.12
C ASN A 26 2.49 8.41 3.63
N LEU A 27 2.63 7.40 2.77
CA LEU A 27 2.39 7.54 1.33
C LEU A 27 1.17 6.76 0.90
N PHE A 28 0.28 7.44 0.16
CA PHE A 28 -0.75 6.78 -0.63
C PHE A 28 -0.48 7.00 -2.11
N ILE A 29 -0.21 5.91 -2.83
CA ILE A 29 0.37 5.95 -4.17
C ILE A 29 -0.62 5.35 -5.15
N TYR A 30 -1.05 6.13 -6.14
CA TYR A 30 -1.67 5.59 -7.33
C TYR A 30 -0.62 5.24 -8.36
N GLY A 31 -0.88 4.22 -9.17
CA GLY A 31 -0.17 4.07 -10.43
C GLY A 31 -0.76 3.00 -11.32
N GLU A 32 -0.57 3.17 -12.62
CA GLU A 32 -1.03 2.21 -13.62
C GLU A 32 -0.19 0.93 -13.65
N ASN A 33 -0.54 -0.02 -14.50
CA ASN A 33 0.25 -1.24 -14.69
C ASN A 33 1.62 -0.88 -15.29
N GLY A 34 2.69 -1.55 -14.86
CA GLY A 34 4.05 -1.26 -15.33
C GLY A 34 4.75 -0.07 -14.66
N SER A 35 4.02 0.80 -13.94
CA SER A 35 4.60 2.04 -13.37
C SER A 35 5.58 1.88 -12.20
N GLY A 36 5.93 0.65 -11.81
CA GLY A 36 6.95 0.39 -10.79
C GLY A 36 6.46 0.38 -9.33
N LYS A 37 5.14 0.39 -9.06
CA LYS A 37 4.58 0.28 -7.69
C LYS A 37 5.09 -0.95 -6.92
N SER A 38 4.89 -2.14 -7.48
CA SER A 38 5.38 -3.38 -6.86
C SER A 38 6.91 -3.43 -6.83
N SER A 39 7.61 -2.81 -7.78
CA SER A 39 9.07 -2.67 -7.72
C SER A 39 9.52 -1.84 -6.52
N LEU A 40 8.79 -0.77 -6.17
CA LEU A 40 9.03 0.00 -4.94
C LEU A 40 8.76 -0.83 -3.68
N TYR A 41 7.66 -1.59 -3.66
CA TYR A 41 7.35 -2.53 -2.58
C TYR A 41 8.52 -3.51 -2.37
N TYR A 42 8.98 -4.17 -3.44
CA TYR A 42 10.08 -5.14 -3.32
C TYR A 42 11.41 -4.48 -3.01
N ALA A 43 11.70 -3.29 -3.54
CA ALA A 43 12.93 -2.59 -3.19
C ALA A 43 13.03 -2.32 -1.69
N LEU A 44 11.94 -1.83 -1.07
CA LEU A 44 11.92 -1.65 0.38
C LEU A 44 11.94 -3.00 1.12
N LYS A 45 11.16 -3.98 0.68
CA LYS A 45 11.13 -5.31 1.30
C LYS A 45 12.54 -5.94 1.32
N ASP A 46 13.21 -5.97 0.17
CA ASP A 46 14.54 -6.53 -0.01
C ASP A 46 15.58 -5.73 0.77
N PHE A 47 15.45 -4.39 0.81
CA PHE A 47 16.30 -3.56 1.67
C PHE A 47 16.22 -4.00 3.14
N PHE A 48 15.02 -4.18 3.72
CA PHE A 48 14.87 -4.68 5.09
C PHE A 48 15.33 -6.13 5.24
N GLN A 49 15.01 -7.01 4.28
CA GLN A 49 15.42 -8.43 4.31
C GLN A 49 16.94 -8.60 4.24
N SER A 50 17.64 -7.72 3.50
CA SER A 50 19.09 -7.75 3.34
C SER A 50 19.85 -7.61 4.68
N SER A 51 19.17 -7.18 5.75
CA SER A 51 19.73 -7.09 7.12
C SER A 51 20.02 -8.46 7.76
N ILE A 52 19.43 -9.54 7.23
CA ILE A 52 19.59 -10.91 7.76
C ILE A 52 19.83 -11.95 6.65
N GLU A 53 19.42 -11.68 5.42
CA GLU A 53 19.48 -12.60 4.29
C GLU A 53 20.42 -12.05 3.20
N ASN A 54 21.16 -12.92 2.53
CA ASN A 54 21.93 -12.56 1.33
C ASN A 54 20.96 -12.50 0.15
N ILE A 55 20.87 -11.34 -0.49
CA ILE A 55 20.03 -11.10 -1.67
C ILE A 55 20.97 -10.79 -2.83
N ASP A 56 20.87 -11.56 -3.90
CA ASP A 56 21.62 -11.29 -5.13
C ASP A 56 20.94 -10.19 -5.94
N LEU A 57 21.52 -8.99 -5.89
CA LEU A 57 21.01 -7.84 -6.62
C LEU A 57 21.17 -7.96 -8.14
N ASN A 58 22.02 -8.87 -8.64
CA ASN A 58 22.19 -9.06 -10.08
C ASN A 58 20.96 -9.72 -10.72
N GLU A 59 20.28 -10.63 -10.00
CA GLU A 59 19.01 -11.23 -10.45
C GLU A 59 17.85 -10.23 -10.45
N LEU A 60 18.01 -9.11 -9.74
CA LEU A 60 17.01 -8.07 -9.57
C LEU A 60 17.34 -6.81 -10.39
N GLU A 61 18.45 -6.82 -11.14
CA GLU A 61 18.86 -5.71 -12.00
C GLU A 61 17.85 -5.54 -13.16
N ASN A 62 17.56 -4.29 -13.50
CA ASN A 62 16.72 -3.98 -14.64
C ASN A 62 17.37 -4.53 -15.92
N VAL A 63 16.61 -5.31 -16.68
CA VAL A 63 17.10 -6.06 -17.85
C VAL A 63 17.62 -5.17 -18.99
N PHE A 64 17.29 -3.89 -19.00
CA PHE A 64 17.70 -2.91 -20.00
C PHE A 64 18.94 -2.10 -19.61
N VAL A 65 19.60 -2.43 -18.49
CA VAL A 65 20.86 -1.80 -18.12
C VAL A 65 21.95 -2.17 -19.14
N ALA A 66 22.52 -1.14 -19.78
CA ALA A 66 23.59 -1.33 -20.74
C ALA A 66 24.79 -2.07 -20.13
N GLU A 67 25.45 -2.96 -20.87
CA GLU A 67 26.58 -3.80 -20.41
C GLU A 67 27.64 -3.02 -19.62
N LYS A 68 28.02 -1.83 -20.09
CA LYS A 68 29.04 -0.96 -19.44
C LYS A 68 28.60 -0.42 -18.07
N LYS A 69 27.32 -0.55 -17.72
CA LYS A 69 26.70 -0.03 -16.48
C LYS A 69 26.11 -1.14 -15.60
N LYS A 70 26.20 -2.42 -15.98
CA LYS A 70 25.72 -3.56 -15.19
C LYS A 70 26.40 -3.68 -13.83
N GLY A 71 25.72 -4.36 -12.91
CA GLY A 71 26.20 -4.59 -11.54
C GLY A 71 26.19 -3.34 -10.66
N LYS A 72 25.44 -2.31 -11.06
CA LYS A 72 25.30 -1.03 -10.33
C LYS A 72 23.94 -0.87 -9.65
N THR A 73 23.19 -1.96 -9.54
CA THR A 73 21.94 -2.00 -8.79
C THR A 73 22.15 -1.59 -7.34
N ALA A 74 21.35 -0.63 -6.87
CA ALA A 74 21.49 -0.09 -5.53
C ALA A 74 20.15 0.42 -5.00
N ILE A 75 19.96 0.28 -3.69
CA ILE A 75 18.85 0.86 -2.94
C ILE A 75 19.44 1.67 -1.80
N LYS A 76 19.03 2.93 -1.70
CA LYS A 76 19.46 3.83 -0.63
C LYS A 76 18.24 4.42 0.05
N VAL A 77 18.19 4.28 1.36
CA VAL A 77 17.09 4.81 2.18
C VAL A 77 17.64 5.78 3.20
N VAL A 78 17.08 6.99 3.21
CA VAL A 78 17.45 8.06 4.14
C VAL A 78 16.36 8.19 5.19
N PHE A 79 16.74 8.13 6.46
CA PHE A 79 15.84 8.24 7.60
C PHE A 79 16.15 9.48 8.43
N LYS A 80 15.11 9.99 9.10
CA LYS A 80 15.24 10.91 10.23
C LYS A 80 15.09 10.12 11.54
N PRO A 81 16.10 10.12 12.43
CA PRO A 81 15.98 9.51 13.75
C PRO A 81 14.90 10.20 14.60
N ASN A 82 14.28 9.48 15.53
CA ASN A 82 13.31 10.07 16.48
C ASN A 82 13.99 10.57 17.77
N SER A 83 15.32 10.50 17.90
CA SER A 83 16.03 10.93 19.11
C SER A 83 16.25 12.43 19.13
N GLN A 84 15.92 13.08 20.26
CA GLN A 84 16.17 14.51 20.51
C GLN A 84 17.66 14.90 20.37
N SER A 85 18.58 13.94 20.47
CA SER A 85 20.04 14.17 20.38
C SER A 85 20.64 14.00 18.97
N GLN A 86 19.90 13.44 18.00
CA GLN A 86 20.40 13.20 16.65
C GLN A 86 19.48 13.78 15.58
N ASN A 87 19.69 15.07 15.27
CA ASN A 87 18.95 15.77 14.21
C ASN A 87 19.47 15.49 12.78
N LYS A 88 20.56 14.72 12.63
CA LYS A 88 21.16 14.46 11.31
C LYS A 88 20.45 13.30 10.61
N LEU A 89 20.13 13.50 9.33
CA LEU A 89 19.64 12.44 8.47
C LEU A 89 20.65 11.30 8.35
N GLN A 90 20.18 10.07 8.45
CA GLN A 90 20.99 8.86 8.34
C GLN A 90 20.67 8.14 7.02
N ALA A 91 21.70 7.86 6.23
CA ALA A 91 21.55 7.20 4.93
C ALA A 91 22.13 5.78 4.98
N TYR A 92 21.33 4.81 4.57
CA TYR A 92 21.70 3.40 4.51
C TYR A 92 21.75 2.98 3.05
N HIS A 93 22.83 2.31 2.66
CA HIS A 93 23.05 1.83 1.30
C HIS A 93 22.99 0.31 1.28
N PHE A 94 22.30 -0.23 0.29
CA PHE A 94 22.28 -1.63 -0.05
C PHE A 94 22.65 -1.78 -1.53
N ASN A 95 23.85 -2.27 -1.80
CA ASN A 95 24.36 -2.61 -3.12
C ASN A 95 25.37 -3.78 -3.02
N THR A 96 25.89 -4.24 -4.15
CA THR A 96 26.83 -5.38 -4.22
C THR A 96 28.13 -5.20 -3.42
N LYS A 97 28.56 -3.95 -3.16
CA LYS A 97 29.80 -3.63 -2.43
C LYS A 97 29.56 -3.26 -0.97
N LYS A 98 28.38 -2.75 -0.64
CA LYS A 98 28.10 -2.12 0.63
C LYS A 98 26.66 -2.42 1.07
N ASN A 99 26.51 -2.96 2.27
CA ASN A 99 25.21 -3.21 2.89
C ASN A 99 25.18 -2.66 4.33
N ASP A 100 24.75 -1.40 4.47
CA ASP A 100 24.61 -0.71 5.76
C ASP A 100 23.51 -1.31 6.64
N THR A 101 22.58 -2.09 6.08
CA THR A 101 21.47 -2.70 6.84
C THR A 101 21.93 -3.77 7.84
N ARG A 102 23.17 -4.23 7.72
CA ARG A 102 23.82 -5.21 8.59
C ARG A 102 24.74 -4.61 9.64
N ALA A 103 24.88 -3.28 9.69
CA ALA A 103 25.78 -2.61 10.62
C ALA A 103 25.58 -3.10 12.06
N THR A 104 26.66 -3.45 12.75
CA THR A 104 26.60 -3.99 14.12
C THR A 104 26.19 -2.93 15.15
N ALA A 105 26.63 -1.68 14.94
CA ALA A 105 26.35 -0.55 15.82
C ALA A 105 24.90 -0.04 15.74
N ASP A 106 24.14 -0.44 14.71
CA ASP A 106 22.76 0.01 14.51
C ASP A 106 21.86 -1.15 14.08
N THR A 107 21.01 -1.59 15.00
CA THR A 107 20.07 -2.69 14.77
C THR A 107 18.73 -2.23 14.19
N SER A 108 18.52 -0.93 13.96
CA SER A 108 17.20 -0.37 13.63
C SER A 108 16.53 -1.03 12.41
N ILE A 109 17.30 -1.30 11.35
CA ILE A 109 16.78 -1.95 10.14
C ILE A 109 16.50 -3.44 10.40
N ARG A 110 17.39 -4.13 11.12
CA ARG A 110 17.23 -5.54 11.48
C ARG A 110 16.03 -5.77 12.38
N ASP A 111 15.82 -4.88 13.35
CA ASP A 111 14.67 -4.92 14.24
C ASP A 111 13.39 -4.59 13.48
N GLY A 112 13.40 -3.57 12.61
CA GLY A 112 12.27 -3.27 11.73
C GLY A 112 11.84 -4.45 10.85
N ASN A 113 12.81 -5.21 10.31
CA ASN A 113 12.53 -6.40 9.49
C ASN A 113 11.82 -7.53 10.28
N LYS A 114 11.94 -7.57 11.62
CA LYS A 114 11.24 -8.57 12.46
C LYS A 114 9.71 -8.40 12.46
N LEU A 115 9.22 -7.21 12.13
CA LEU A 115 7.78 -6.92 12.07
C LEU A 115 7.09 -7.60 10.88
N LYS A 116 7.85 -7.95 9.83
CA LYS A 116 7.36 -8.62 8.61
C LYS A 116 6.10 -7.96 8.01
N SER A 117 6.07 -6.63 8.09
CA SER A 117 4.93 -5.77 7.81
C SER A 117 4.80 -5.35 6.34
N PHE A 118 5.04 -6.30 5.43
CA PHE A 118 4.88 -6.15 3.99
C PHE A 118 3.79 -7.11 3.48
N LEU A 119 2.67 -6.56 3.02
CA LEU A 119 1.53 -7.29 2.47
C LEU A 119 1.28 -6.90 1.03
N THR A 120 0.88 -7.86 0.21
CA THR A 120 0.38 -7.62 -1.15
C THR A 120 -0.98 -8.29 -1.32
N TYR A 121 -1.76 -7.87 -2.31
CA TYR A 121 -3.02 -8.53 -2.67
C TYR A 121 -2.85 -10.04 -2.95
N LYS A 122 -1.67 -10.50 -3.38
CA LYS A 122 -1.39 -11.92 -3.64
C LYS A 122 -1.54 -12.79 -2.40
N HIS A 123 -1.32 -12.23 -1.21
CA HIS A 123 -1.54 -12.96 0.04
C HIS A 123 -3.03 -13.14 0.37
N LEU A 124 -3.90 -12.33 -0.23
CA LEU A 124 -5.36 -12.43 -0.10
C LEU A 124 -6.01 -13.23 -1.24
N LEU A 125 -5.27 -13.52 -2.31
CA LEU A 125 -5.78 -14.21 -3.50
C LEU A 125 -6.37 -15.59 -3.19
N ALA A 126 -5.86 -16.26 -2.14
CA ALA A 126 -6.40 -17.53 -1.67
C ALA A 126 -7.90 -17.46 -1.30
N ILE A 127 -8.42 -16.28 -0.95
CA ILE A 127 -9.85 -16.07 -0.67
C ILE A 127 -10.70 -16.41 -1.90
N HIS A 128 -10.26 -16.06 -3.12
CA HIS A 128 -11.00 -16.33 -4.35
C HIS A 128 -10.99 -17.82 -4.73
N ASN A 129 -10.04 -18.59 -4.19
CA ASN A 129 -9.93 -20.03 -4.44
C ASN A 129 -10.65 -20.87 -3.37
N LEU A 130 -11.30 -20.23 -2.39
CA LEU A 130 -12.10 -20.94 -1.39
C LEU A 130 -13.33 -21.54 -2.05
N LYS A 131 -13.37 -22.86 -2.11
CA LYS A 131 -14.55 -23.63 -2.53
C LYS A 131 -15.73 -23.28 -1.64
N LYS A 132 -16.82 -22.81 -2.26
CA LYS A 132 -18.06 -22.37 -1.56
C LYS A 132 -19.04 -23.53 -1.33
N ASP A 133 -18.76 -24.67 -1.95
CA ASP A 133 -19.52 -25.93 -1.94
C ASP A 133 -19.13 -26.85 -0.78
N GLU A 134 -18.00 -26.56 -0.11
CA GLU A 134 -17.51 -27.28 1.07
C GLU A 134 -17.28 -26.32 2.26
N THR A 135 -16.93 -26.85 3.43
CA THR A 135 -16.59 -26.05 4.61
C THR A 135 -15.46 -25.06 4.30
N ILE A 136 -15.54 -23.82 4.79
CA ILE A 136 -14.42 -22.87 4.66
C ILE A 136 -13.20 -23.44 5.38
N ASN A 137 -12.11 -23.57 4.64
CA ASN A 137 -10.78 -23.87 5.16
C ASN A 137 -9.87 -22.65 4.98
N LEU A 138 -9.45 -22.02 6.08
CA LEU A 138 -8.54 -20.86 6.04
C LEU A 138 -7.06 -21.23 6.06
N PHE A 139 -6.70 -22.52 6.04
CA PHE A 139 -5.31 -22.97 6.19
C PHE A 139 -4.37 -22.33 5.17
N ASP A 140 -4.66 -22.43 3.88
CA ASP A 140 -3.80 -21.87 2.83
C ASP A 140 -3.73 -20.34 2.90
N LEU A 141 -4.85 -19.67 3.21
CA LEU A 141 -4.89 -18.22 3.40
C LEU A 141 -3.96 -17.78 4.53
N LEU A 142 -3.94 -18.50 5.64
CA LEU A 142 -3.10 -18.18 6.80
C LEU A 142 -1.64 -18.56 6.54
N VAL A 143 -1.35 -19.79 6.12
CA VAL A 143 0.01 -20.34 6.07
C VAL A 143 0.77 -19.89 4.82
N ARG A 144 0.08 -19.81 3.66
CA ARG A 144 0.70 -19.38 2.39
C ARG A 144 0.48 -17.90 2.09
N GLY A 145 -0.53 -17.30 2.71
CA GLY A 145 -0.88 -15.89 2.58
C GLY A 145 -0.40 -15.07 3.77
N VAL A 146 -1.34 -14.67 4.63
CA VAL A 146 -1.16 -13.57 5.58
C VAL A 146 -0.12 -13.83 6.68
N LEU A 147 0.07 -15.08 7.12
CA LEU A 147 1.07 -15.44 8.14
C LEU A 147 2.30 -16.13 7.55
N LYS A 148 2.44 -16.17 6.21
CA LYS A 148 3.56 -16.85 5.54
C LYS A 148 4.91 -16.48 6.13
N HIS A 149 5.13 -15.19 6.36
CA HIS A 149 6.39 -14.64 6.84
C HIS A 149 6.46 -14.49 8.38
N PHE A 150 5.40 -14.89 9.10
CA PHE A 150 5.35 -14.74 10.55
C PHE A 150 6.39 -15.65 11.25
N LYS A 151 7.04 -15.11 12.28
CA LYS A 151 8.08 -15.78 13.07
C LYS A 151 7.90 -15.53 14.56
N TYR A 152 8.16 -16.53 15.38
CA TYR A 152 8.24 -16.36 16.83
C TYR A 152 9.06 -17.48 17.50
N ALA A 153 9.03 -17.55 18.83
CA ALA A 153 9.86 -18.49 19.59
C ALA A 153 9.71 -19.95 19.11
N LEU A 154 8.49 -20.46 18.94
CA LEU A 154 8.28 -21.86 18.52
C LEU A 154 8.57 -22.10 17.02
N THR A 155 8.78 -21.04 16.22
CA THR A 155 9.20 -21.25 14.81
C THR A 155 10.70 -21.51 14.68
N GLY A 156 11.48 -21.46 15.77
CA GLY A 156 12.92 -21.75 15.73
C GLY A 156 13.71 -20.83 14.79
N GLY A 157 13.25 -19.59 14.60
CA GLY A 157 13.87 -18.61 13.69
C GLY A 157 13.48 -18.75 12.21
N ARG A 158 12.72 -19.79 11.84
CA ARG A 158 12.12 -19.99 10.51
C ARG A 158 10.79 -19.22 10.38
N GLU A 159 10.37 -18.96 9.14
CA GLU A 159 9.02 -18.46 8.81
C GLU A 159 8.02 -19.60 8.84
N LEU A 160 6.77 -19.35 9.25
CA LEU A 160 5.70 -20.36 9.24
C LEU A 160 5.53 -21.02 7.86
N GLY A 161 5.53 -20.22 6.79
CA GLY A 161 5.47 -20.74 5.43
C GLY A 161 6.68 -21.61 5.08
N GLY A 162 7.85 -21.33 5.67
CA GLY A 162 9.03 -22.16 5.52
C GLY A 162 8.91 -23.49 6.26
N LEU A 163 8.38 -23.49 7.49
CA LEU A 163 8.10 -24.74 8.21
C LEU A 163 7.09 -25.61 7.44
N TRP A 164 6.11 -24.98 6.80
CA TRP A 164 5.17 -25.69 5.94
C TRP A 164 5.84 -26.26 4.69
N SER A 165 6.72 -25.50 4.03
CA SER A 165 7.49 -26.03 2.90
C SER A 165 8.37 -27.22 3.30
N ASP A 166 8.94 -27.25 4.50
CA ASP A 166 9.68 -28.43 4.98
C ASP A 166 8.78 -29.69 5.06
N VAL A 167 7.52 -29.52 5.46
CA VAL A 167 6.52 -30.60 5.49
C VAL A 167 6.20 -31.07 4.07
N GLU A 168 5.98 -30.15 3.14
CA GLU A 168 5.70 -30.43 1.73
C GLU A 168 6.88 -31.16 1.06
N ASP A 169 8.11 -30.69 1.30
CA ASP A 169 9.32 -31.31 0.77
C ASP A 169 9.52 -32.71 1.36
N ALA A 170 9.28 -32.90 2.67
CA ALA A 170 9.41 -34.19 3.31
C ALA A 170 8.41 -35.23 2.77
N ILE A 171 7.14 -34.84 2.56
CA ILE A 171 6.11 -35.75 2.04
C ILE A 171 6.31 -36.04 0.55
N ALA A 172 6.79 -35.08 -0.24
CA ALA A 172 7.04 -35.23 -1.67
C ALA A 172 8.25 -36.10 -2.00
N ARG A 173 9.21 -36.27 -1.07
CA ARG A 173 10.40 -37.11 -1.28
C ARG A 173 10.02 -38.55 -1.64
N THR A 174 10.58 -39.02 -2.75
CA THR A 174 10.44 -40.40 -3.22
C THR A 174 11.34 -41.33 -2.42
N THR A 175 10.84 -42.54 -2.16
CA THR A 175 11.61 -43.56 -1.45
C THR A 175 12.45 -44.39 -2.42
N GLY A 176 13.65 -44.77 -2.00
CA GLY A 176 14.57 -45.61 -2.79
C GLY A 176 15.56 -46.35 -1.88
N LYS A 177 16.56 -47.01 -2.47
CA LYS A 177 17.58 -47.75 -1.70
C LYS A 177 18.34 -46.87 -0.71
N GLU A 178 18.66 -45.63 -1.10
CA GLU A 178 19.39 -44.66 -0.26
C GLU A 178 18.49 -43.86 0.70
N PHE A 179 17.17 -43.87 0.46
CA PHE A 179 16.17 -43.17 1.27
C PHE A 179 14.96 -44.10 1.53
N PRO A 180 15.07 -45.03 2.50
CA PRO A 180 14.03 -46.00 2.77
C PRO A 180 12.79 -45.36 3.42
N ILE A 181 11.65 -46.03 3.33
CA ILE A 181 10.36 -45.54 3.85
C ILE A 181 10.41 -45.18 5.34
N ASN A 182 11.18 -45.90 6.17
CA ASN A 182 11.32 -45.57 7.59
C ASN A 182 11.99 -44.21 7.82
N LYS A 183 12.96 -43.84 6.96
CA LYS A 183 13.60 -42.53 7.01
C LYS A 183 12.64 -41.44 6.55
N LYS A 184 11.87 -41.68 5.47
CA LYS A 184 10.78 -40.78 5.04
C LYS A 184 9.79 -40.53 6.18
N LYS A 185 9.30 -41.58 6.84
CA LYS A 185 8.36 -41.49 7.96
C LYS A 185 8.92 -40.64 9.10
N ALA A 186 10.18 -40.85 9.47
CA ALA A 186 10.85 -40.06 10.51
C ALA A 186 10.94 -38.57 10.13
N ASP A 187 11.42 -38.27 8.93
CA ASP A 187 11.57 -36.89 8.44
C ASP A 187 10.21 -36.16 8.36
N VAL A 188 9.18 -36.81 7.80
CA VAL A 188 7.81 -36.27 7.71
C VAL A 188 7.24 -36.02 9.10
N ASN A 189 7.32 -36.98 10.01
CA ASN A 189 6.79 -36.82 11.36
C ASN A 189 7.50 -35.70 12.13
N ALA A 190 8.83 -35.56 11.95
CA ALA A 190 9.59 -34.49 12.57
C ALA A 190 9.17 -33.11 12.03
N ALA A 191 9.06 -32.95 10.71
CA ALA A 191 8.60 -31.70 10.10
C ALA A 191 7.17 -31.34 10.52
N ILE A 192 6.25 -32.31 10.50
CA ILE A 192 4.85 -32.12 10.94
C ILE A 192 4.79 -31.72 12.40
N LYS A 193 5.59 -32.35 13.28
CA LYS A 193 5.62 -32.02 14.70
C LYS A 193 6.00 -30.55 14.92
N VAL A 194 7.11 -30.10 14.32
CA VAL A 194 7.57 -28.71 14.44
C VAL A 194 6.51 -27.74 13.92
N PHE A 195 5.91 -28.03 12.76
CA PHE A 195 4.86 -27.20 12.19
C PHE A 195 3.59 -27.16 13.07
N ASN A 196 3.09 -28.31 13.52
CA ASN A 196 1.88 -28.39 14.35
C ASN A 196 2.06 -27.72 15.71
N GLU A 197 3.23 -27.84 16.33
CA GLU A 197 3.55 -27.15 17.58
C GLU A 197 3.52 -25.63 17.37
N ALA A 198 4.20 -25.14 16.32
CA ALA A 198 4.30 -23.71 16.04
C ALA A 198 2.98 -23.10 15.53
N PHE A 199 2.27 -23.76 14.63
CA PHE A 199 1.01 -23.23 14.07
C PHE A 199 -0.15 -23.46 15.05
N GLY A 200 -0.19 -24.61 15.72
CA GLY A 200 -1.25 -24.95 16.67
C GLY A 200 -1.30 -24.06 17.90
N GLU A 201 -0.16 -23.51 18.34
CA GLU A 201 -0.11 -22.53 19.44
C GLU A 201 -0.95 -21.27 19.15
N LEU A 202 -1.07 -20.87 17.88
CA LEU A 202 -1.83 -19.69 17.47
C LEU A 202 -3.34 -19.83 17.69
N PHE A 203 -3.83 -21.04 17.96
CA PHE A 203 -5.26 -21.34 18.15
C PHE A 203 -5.62 -21.63 19.60
N LYS A 204 -4.68 -21.47 20.55
CA LYS A 204 -4.92 -21.73 21.98
C LYS A 204 -5.27 -20.44 22.71
N PRO A 205 -6.49 -20.26 23.27
CA PRO A 205 -6.89 -19.01 23.93
C PRO A 205 -5.98 -18.55 25.07
N GLY A 206 -5.35 -19.48 25.80
CA GLY A 206 -4.40 -19.17 26.87
C GLY A 206 -3.00 -18.76 26.41
N SER A 207 -2.70 -18.90 25.11
CA SER A 207 -1.39 -18.56 24.56
C SER A 207 -1.23 -17.04 24.39
N PRO A 208 -0.04 -16.46 24.66
CA PRO A 208 0.27 -15.10 24.22
C PRO A 208 0.21 -14.96 22.69
N GLU A 209 0.32 -16.07 21.97
CA GLU A 209 0.34 -16.13 20.50
C GLU A 209 -1.04 -16.35 19.89
N TYR A 210 -2.10 -16.40 20.72
CA TYR A 210 -3.45 -16.62 20.26
C TYR A 210 -3.88 -15.58 19.22
N ILE A 211 -4.18 -16.04 18.01
CA ILE A 211 -4.39 -15.18 16.84
C ILE A 211 -5.60 -14.25 17.03
N LEU A 212 -6.70 -14.75 17.58
CA LEU A 212 -7.93 -13.98 17.73
C LEU A 212 -7.86 -12.94 18.84
N LYS A 213 -6.98 -13.13 19.84
CA LYS A 213 -6.66 -12.09 20.84
C LYS A 213 -6.17 -10.80 20.18
N HIS A 214 -5.43 -10.93 19.08
CA HIS A 214 -4.83 -9.79 18.38
C HIS A 214 -5.66 -9.35 17.18
N ALA A 215 -6.39 -10.28 16.53
CA ALA A 215 -7.20 -9.98 15.34
C ALA A 215 -8.57 -9.35 15.68
N ASN A 216 -9.27 -9.82 16.72
CA ASN A 216 -10.63 -9.37 17.03
C ASN A 216 -10.76 -7.85 17.26
N PRO A 217 -9.85 -7.19 18.00
CA PRO A 217 -9.93 -5.73 18.17
C PRO A 217 -9.88 -4.94 16.86
N ILE A 218 -9.23 -5.50 15.82
CA ILE A 218 -9.17 -4.90 14.49
C ILE A 218 -10.42 -5.27 13.68
N LEU A 219 -10.88 -6.52 13.78
CA LEU A 219 -12.07 -7.00 13.09
C LEU A 219 -13.33 -6.23 13.52
N ASP A 220 -13.45 -5.91 14.80
CA ASP A 220 -14.57 -5.12 15.35
C ASP A 220 -14.66 -3.72 14.72
N ARG A 221 -13.53 -3.14 14.32
CA ARG A 221 -13.49 -1.82 13.65
C ARG A 221 -13.96 -1.87 12.20
N PHE A 222 -14.01 -3.05 11.58
CA PHE A 222 -14.72 -3.25 10.31
C PHE A 222 -16.25 -3.35 10.51
N ASN A 223 -16.73 -3.28 11.76
CA ASN A 223 -18.15 -3.24 12.15
C ASN A 223 -18.97 -4.39 11.56
N HIS A 224 -18.41 -5.60 11.59
CA HIS A 224 -19.09 -6.77 11.05
C HIS A 224 -19.99 -7.48 12.06
N ASN A 225 -19.98 -7.13 13.36
CA ASN A 225 -20.73 -7.85 14.41
C ASN A 225 -20.51 -9.37 14.35
N ILE A 226 -19.30 -9.79 13.97
CA ILE A 226 -18.89 -11.19 13.85
C ILE A 226 -18.07 -11.53 15.08
N ASP A 227 -18.49 -12.54 15.82
CA ASP A 227 -17.63 -13.23 16.77
C ASP A 227 -17.03 -14.46 16.07
N LEU A 228 -15.71 -14.53 16.04
CA LEU A 228 -14.97 -15.50 15.25
C LEU A 228 -14.23 -16.46 16.18
N ASN A 229 -14.39 -17.76 15.93
CA ASN A 229 -13.58 -18.82 16.50
C ASN A 229 -12.89 -19.61 15.36
N LEU A 230 -11.63 -19.98 15.56
CA LEU A 230 -10.84 -20.70 14.58
C LEU A 230 -10.29 -21.99 15.20
N ARG A 231 -10.49 -23.11 14.51
CA ARG A 231 -10.02 -24.42 14.95
C ARG A 231 -9.09 -25.05 13.92
N PHE A 232 -7.84 -25.28 14.31
CA PHE A 232 -6.86 -26.00 13.51
C PHE A 232 -6.96 -27.51 13.76
N ALA A 233 -7.18 -28.30 12.69
CA ALA A 233 -7.36 -29.76 12.77
C ALA A 233 -6.04 -30.55 12.99
N GLN A 234 -4.89 -29.87 12.89
CA GLN A 234 -3.54 -30.44 12.91
C GLN A 234 -3.22 -31.33 11.71
N VAL A 235 -2.03 -31.14 11.15
CA VAL A 235 -1.57 -31.87 9.98
C VAL A 235 -1.11 -33.26 10.38
N ARG A 236 -1.44 -34.27 9.59
CA ARG A 236 -0.95 -35.65 9.75
C ARG A 236 -0.67 -36.28 8.39
N PRO A 237 0.24 -37.24 8.29
CA PRO A 237 0.44 -37.99 7.04
C PRO A 237 -0.69 -39.00 6.83
N SER A 238 -0.96 -39.34 5.58
CA SER A 238 -1.77 -40.51 5.23
C SER A 238 -1.11 -41.80 5.70
N SER A 239 -1.88 -42.90 5.77
CA SER A 239 -1.38 -44.20 6.24
C SER A 239 -0.18 -44.72 5.45
N ASP A 240 -0.10 -44.40 4.16
CA ASP A 240 0.99 -44.73 3.23
C ASP A 240 2.08 -43.65 3.14
N TYR A 241 1.93 -42.52 3.83
CA TYR A 241 2.85 -41.37 3.77
C TYR A 241 3.03 -40.82 2.34
N ALA A 242 1.98 -40.91 1.52
CA ALA A 242 1.93 -40.31 0.18
C ALA A 242 1.31 -38.91 0.17
N THR A 243 0.37 -38.63 1.06
CA THR A 243 -0.34 -37.34 1.14
C THR A 243 -0.44 -36.83 2.58
N LEU A 244 -0.99 -35.63 2.74
CA LEU A 244 -1.26 -35.00 4.03
C LEU A 244 -2.77 -34.89 4.26
N GLU A 245 -3.18 -35.04 5.50
CA GLU A 245 -4.53 -34.83 5.99
C GLU A 245 -4.52 -33.75 7.10
N GLY A 246 -5.68 -33.14 7.38
CA GLY A 246 -5.84 -32.24 8.54
C GLY A 246 -5.20 -30.86 8.40
N ALA A 247 -4.72 -30.49 7.21
CA ALA A 247 -4.30 -29.12 6.84
C ALA A 247 -5.51 -28.18 6.73
N GLU A 248 -6.30 -28.09 7.81
CA GLU A 248 -7.59 -27.43 7.84
C GLU A 248 -7.69 -26.47 9.03
N VAL A 249 -8.10 -25.23 8.74
CA VAL A 249 -8.51 -24.24 9.74
C VAL A 249 -9.98 -23.96 9.54
N HIS A 250 -10.81 -24.55 10.39
CA HIS A 250 -12.25 -24.37 10.34
C HIS A 250 -12.64 -23.06 11.01
N VAL A 251 -13.67 -22.45 10.45
CA VAL A 251 -14.28 -21.23 10.94
C VAL A 251 -15.57 -21.61 11.66
N GLU A 252 -15.70 -21.17 12.91
CA GLU A 252 -16.95 -21.13 13.65
C GLU A 252 -17.24 -19.66 13.93
N LEU A 253 -18.49 -19.22 13.73
CA LEU A 253 -18.82 -17.82 13.98
C LEU A 253 -20.25 -17.62 14.45
N SER A 254 -20.43 -16.55 15.22
CA SER A 254 -21.74 -15.97 15.49
C SER A 254 -21.82 -14.59 14.85
N TYR A 255 -23.02 -14.21 14.40
CA TYR A 255 -23.31 -12.89 13.87
C TYR A 255 -24.45 -12.26 14.65
N ALA A 256 -24.20 -11.08 15.22
CA ALA A 256 -25.17 -10.38 16.07
C ALA A 256 -25.77 -11.28 17.17
N GLY A 257 -24.93 -12.13 17.78
CA GLY A 257 -25.33 -13.06 18.85
C GLY A 257 -26.01 -14.35 18.37
N LYS A 258 -26.21 -14.55 17.06
CA LYS A 258 -26.76 -15.79 16.50
C LYS A 258 -25.66 -16.66 15.90
N GLN A 259 -25.59 -17.92 16.32
CA GLN A 259 -24.67 -18.90 15.74
C GLN A 259 -24.98 -19.14 14.26
N ILE A 260 -23.94 -19.25 13.44
CA ILE A 260 -24.05 -19.52 12.01
C ILE A 260 -23.59 -20.95 11.71
N ASP A 261 -24.54 -21.81 11.35
CA ASP A 261 -24.29 -23.25 11.12
C ASP A 261 -23.44 -23.52 9.87
N LYS A 262 -23.55 -22.66 8.84
CA LYS A 262 -22.84 -22.78 7.56
C LYS A 262 -22.05 -21.51 7.23
N PRO A 263 -20.87 -21.31 7.86
CA PRO A 263 -20.04 -20.13 7.62
C PRO A 263 -19.69 -19.89 6.14
N HIS A 264 -19.54 -20.96 5.34
CA HIS A 264 -19.25 -20.88 3.89
C HIS A 264 -20.34 -20.18 3.07
N LEU A 265 -21.60 -20.23 3.51
CA LEU A 265 -22.71 -19.51 2.86
C LEU A 265 -22.84 -18.07 3.37
N PHE A 266 -22.30 -17.78 4.55
CA PHE A 266 -22.43 -16.48 5.21
C PHE A 266 -21.25 -15.55 4.94
N LEU A 267 -20.03 -16.08 4.95
CA LEU A 267 -18.81 -15.32 4.73
C LEU A 267 -18.60 -15.11 3.23
N ASN A 268 -18.97 -13.92 2.76
CA ASN A 268 -18.61 -13.45 1.43
C ASN A 268 -17.14 -12.98 1.39
N GLU A 269 -16.66 -12.67 0.18
CA GLU A 269 -15.28 -12.22 -0.05
C GLU A 269 -14.94 -10.96 0.75
N ALA A 270 -15.88 -10.02 0.90
CA ALA A 270 -15.69 -8.81 1.70
C ALA A 270 -15.37 -9.14 3.17
N ARG A 271 -16.15 -10.03 3.80
CA ARG A 271 -15.95 -10.47 5.19
C ARG A 271 -14.67 -11.28 5.34
N LEU A 272 -14.37 -12.16 4.39
CA LEU A 272 -13.14 -12.95 4.39
C LEU A 272 -11.90 -12.06 4.28
N SER A 273 -11.92 -11.04 3.42
CA SER A 273 -10.83 -10.06 3.31
C SER A 273 -10.66 -9.25 4.59
N ALA A 274 -11.76 -8.85 5.24
CA ALA A 274 -11.68 -8.18 6.54
C ALA A 274 -11.07 -9.07 7.63
N ILE A 275 -11.46 -10.35 7.70
CA ILE A 275 -10.86 -11.33 8.63
C ILE A 275 -9.36 -11.50 8.33
N ALA A 276 -8.98 -11.70 7.07
CA ALA A 276 -7.60 -11.89 6.67
C ALA A 276 -6.70 -10.69 7.02
N ILE A 277 -7.18 -9.47 6.73
CA ILE A 277 -6.49 -8.23 7.06
C ILE A 277 -6.40 -8.03 8.57
N SER A 278 -7.46 -8.34 9.31
CA SER A 278 -7.48 -8.23 10.78
C SER A 278 -6.49 -9.18 11.43
N VAL A 279 -6.41 -10.42 10.94
CA VAL A 279 -5.40 -11.39 11.34
C VAL A 279 -4.00 -10.86 11.06
N TYR A 280 -3.74 -10.40 9.83
CA TYR A 280 -2.41 -9.89 9.45
C TYR A 280 -1.97 -8.70 10.34
N LEU A 281 -2.82 -7.68 10.44
CA LEU A 281 -2.55 -6.48 11.23
C LEU A 281 -2.44 -6.81 12.73
N GLY A 282 -3.28 -7.70 13.24
CA GLY A 282 -3.23 -8.17 14.63
C GLY A 282 -1.89 -8.84 14.94
N MET A 283 -1.43 -9.72 14.05
CA MET A 283 -0.16 -10.40 14.23
C MET A 283 1.05 -9.47 14.06
N ILE A 284 0.94 -8.37 13.30
CA ILE A 284 1.95 -7.29 13.34
C ILE A 284 1.99 -6.64 14.72
N LYS A 285 0.84 -6.30 15.31
CA LYS A 285 0.77 -5.68 16.64
C LYS A 285 1.30 -6.60 17.74
N ARG A 286 1.13 -7.91 17.56
CA ARG A 286 1.67 -8.93 18.46
C ARG A 286 3.20 -8.91 18.53
N HIS A 287 3.92 -8.49 17.47
CA HIS A 287 5.38 -8.39 17.54
C HIS A 287 5.83 -7.32 18.56
N VAL A 288 7.10 -7.40 18.97
CA VAL A 288 7.69 -6.44 19.91
C VAL A 288 7.54 -5.01 19.39
N GLN A 289 6.90 -4.15 20.16
CA GLN A 289 6.56 -2.79 19.75
C GLN A 289 7.63 -1.75 20.07
N GLY A 290 8.64 -2.06 20.88
CA GLY A 290 9.75 -1.14 21.24
C GLY A 290 10.77 -0.87 20.13
N ILE A 291 10.38 -1.01 18.86
CA ILE A 291 11.26 -0.91 17.69
C ILE A 291 11.26 0.51 17.13
N LEU A 292 12.44 1.06 16.85
CA LEU A 292 12.62 2.44 16.37
C LEU A 292 12.11 2.65 14.94
N CYS A 293 12.28 1.66 14.07
CA CYS A 293 11.91 1.71 12.65
C CYS A 293 10.70 0.80 12.40
N LYS A 294 9.51 1.41 12.26
CA LYS A 294 8.26 0.71 11.99
C LYS A 294 7.72 1.18 10.63
N VAL A 295 7.75 0.29 9.65
CA VAL A 295 7.21 0.54 8.30
C VAL A 295 6.11 -0.47 8.04
N LEU A 296 4.98 -0.05 7.48
CA LEU A 296 3.91 -0.94 7.02
C LEU A 296 3.66 -0.66 5.54
N PHE A 297 3.90 -1.65 4.69
CA PHE A 297 3.68 -1.52 3.25
C PHE A 297 2.56 -2.45 2.79
N LEU A 298 1.50 -1.87 2.23
CA LEU A 298 0.34 -2.56 1.66
C LEU A 298 0.31 -2.34 0.14
N ASP A 299 0.79 -3.32 -0.63
CA ASP A 299 0.85 -3.24 -2.09
C ASP A 299 -0.46 -3.70 -2.75
N ASP A 300 -1.12 -2.78 -3.45
CA ASP A 300 -2.36 -3.00 -4.19
C ASP A 300 -3.45 -3.67 -3.33
N ILE A 301 -3.47 -3.41 -2.03
CA ILE A 301 -4.36 -4.08 -1.07
C ILE A 301 -5.85 -3.92 -1.39
N PHE A 302 -6.21 -2.84 -2.10
CA PHE A 302 -7.58 -2.53 -2.48
C PHE A 302 -8.13 -3.32 -3.67
N ILE A 303 -7.29 -4.09 -4.42
CA ILE A 303 -7.80 -4.99 -5.48
C ILE A 303 -8.72 -6.05 -4.85
N GLY A 304 -8.27 -6.65 -3.74
CA GLY A 304 -8.98 -7.72 -3.04
C GLY A 304 -9.93 -7.22 -1.95
N LEU A 305 -10.19 -5.90 -1.86
CA LEU A 305 -10.97 -5.31 -0.78
C LEU A 305 -12.22 -4.60 -1.30
N ASP A 306 -13.36 -5.03 -0.76
CA ASP A 306 -14.66 -4.42 -1.00
C ASP A 306 -14.68 -2.94 -0.59
N ILE A 307 -15.45 -2.12 -1.33
CA ILE A 307 -15.58 -0.67 -1.13
C ILE A 307 -15.97 -0.34 0.31
N SER A 308 -16.88 -1.12 0.91
CA SER A 308 -17.35 -0.91 2.28
C SER A 308 -16.24 -1.00 3.33
N ASN A 309 -15.17 -1.76 3.04
CA ASN A 309 -14.05 -1.99 3.96
C ASN A 309 -12.87 -1.04 3.71
N ARG A 310 -12.83 -0.29 2.62
CA ARG A 310 -11.67 0.56 2.27
C ARG A 310 -11.48 1.74 3.22
N LEU A 311 -12.56 2.45 3.55
CA LEU A 311 -12.53 3.54 4.54
C LEU A 311 -12.26 3.04 5.97
N PRO A 312 -12.93 1.97 6.45
CA PRO A 312 -12.57 1.33 7.72
C PRO A 312 -11.09 0.96 7.81
N LEU A 313 -10.50 0.40 6.75
CA LEU A 313 -9.07 0.07 6.73
C LEU A 313 -8.20 1.32 6.92
N LEU A 314 -8.46 2.43 6.23
CA LEU A 314 -7.70 3.68 6.42
C LEU A 314 -7.80 4.19 7.87
N ASN A 315 -9.00 4.13 8.47
CA ASN A 315 -9.20 4.54 9.86
C ASN A 315 -8.47 3.62 10.85
N ILE A 316 -8.49 2.31 10.62
CA ILE A 316 -7.74 1.32 11.42
C ILE A 316 -6.25 1.63 11.35
N LEU A 317 -5.71 1.86 10.15
CA LEU A 317 -4.29 2.15 9.96
C LEU A 317 -3.85 3.42 10.72
N GLU A 318 -4.69 4.46 10.72
CA GLU A 318 -4.38 5.69 11.46
C GLU A 318 -4.47 5.52 12.99
N THR A 319 -5.45 4.76 13.47
CA THR A 319 -5.73 4.64 14.91
C THR A 319 -4.88 3.56 15.60
N GLU A 320 -4.66 2.43 14.93
CA GLU A 320 -3.97 1.26 15.50
C GLU A 320 -2.47 1.23 15.17
N PHE A 321 -2.04 1.99 14.15
CA PHE A 321 -0.63 2.03 13.70
C PHE A 321 -0.03 3.45 13.63
N PRO A 322 -0.28 4.36 14.61
CA PRO A 322 0.20 5.75 14.54
C PRO A 322 1.74 5.85 14.51
N ASP A 323 2.44 4.90 15.15
CA ASP A 323 3.90 4.85 15.19
C ASP A 323 4.53 4.28 13.92
N TYR A 324 3.73 3.68 13.04
CA TYR A 324 4.21 3.12 11.78
C TYR A 324 4.22 4.20 10.70
N GLN A 325 5.21 4.13 9.83
CA GLN A 325 5.17 4.82 8.55
C GLN A 325 4.52 3.91 7.51
N ILE A 326 3.39 4.37 6.99
CA ILE A 326 2.49 3.55 6.18
C ILE A 326 2.67 3.90 4.71
N PHE A 327 2.84 2.88 3.88
CA PHE A 327 2.87 2.97 2.42
C PHE A 327 1.72 2.12 1.89
N ILE A 328 0.86 2.71 1.08
CA ILE A 328 -0.24 2.02 0.44
C ILE A 328 -0.19 2.32 -1.05
N THR A 329 -0.20 1.30 -1.88
CA THR A 329 -0.31 1.47 -3.34
C THR A 329 -1.68 1.00 -3.82
N THR A 330 -2.15 1.58 -4.92
CA THR A 330 -3.39 1.16 -5.58
C THR A 330 -3.35 1.43 -7.08
N TYR A 331 -3.99 0.57 -7.85
CA TYR A 331 -4.32 0.79 -9.25
C TYR A 331 -5.69 1.45 -9.46
N ASP A 332 -6.52 1.58 -8.41
CA ASP A 332 -7.87 2.11 -8.50
C ASP A 332 -7.85 3.65 -8.47
N LYS A 333 -7.84 4.27 -9.65
CA LYS A 333 -7.80 5.74 -9.81
C LYS A 333 -9.01 6.44 -9.18
N PRO A 334 -10.27 6.00 -9.38
CA PRO A 334 -11.42 6.57 -8.69
C PRO A 334 -11.28 6.57 -7.16
N TRP A 335 -10.88 5.45 -6.58
CA TRP A 335 -10.64 5.34 -5.14
C TRP A 335 -9.51 6.24 -4.67
N PHE A 336 -8.42 6.30 -5.43
CA PHE A 336 -7.31 7.19 -5.13
C PHE A 336 -7.75 8.65 -5.08
N GLU A 337 -8.49 9.14 -6.08
CA GLU A 337 -8.95 10.54 -6.09
C GLU A 337 -9.94 10.83 -4.93
N TYR A 338 -10.80 9.86 -4.59
CA TYR A 338 -11.69 9.96 -3.44
C TYR A 338 -10.92 10.09 -2.12
N ALA A 339 -10.00 9.17 -1.84
CA ALA A 339 -9.24 9.15 -0.59
C ALA A 339 -8.20 10.28 -0.51
N LYS A 340 -7.60 10.67 -1.63
CA LYS A 340 -6.64 11.78 -1.74
C LYS A 340 -7.19 13.09 -1.18
N GLY A 341 -8.45 13.43 -1.48
CA GLY A 341 -9.08 14.65 -0.97
C GLY A 341 -9.11 14.74 0.56
N THR A 342 -9.20 13.60 1.24
CA THR A 342 -9.19 13.47 2.70
C THR A 342 -7.77 13.36 3.25
N LEU A 343 -6.91 12.56 2.62
CA LEU A 343 -5.54 12.31 3.07
C LEU A 343 -4.64 13.54 2.92
N GLU A 344 -4.78 14.32 1.85
CA GLU A 344 -4.01 15.57 1.66
C GLU A 344 -4.31 16.64 2.73
N GLN A 345 -5.44 16.53 3.44
CA GLN A 345 -5.76 17.44 4.55
C GLN A 345 -5.03 17.07 5.84
N LYS A 346 -4.46 15.86 5.91
CA LYS A 346 -3.75 15.35 7.07
C LYS A 346 -2.25 15.63 6.90
N PRO A 347 -1.58 16.24 7.89
CA PRO A 347 -0.18 16.63 7.76
C PRO A 347 0.76 15.43 7.57
N ASP A 348 0.41 14.29 8.15
CA ASP A 348 1.21 13.06 8.15
C ASP A 348 1.07 12.22 6.87
N TRP A 349 0.17 12.60 5.96
CA TRP A 349 -0.04 11.88 4.71
C TRP A 349 0.45 12.68 3.50
N LYS A 350 0.83 11.94 2.47
CA LYS A 350 1.22 12.47 1.17
C LYS A 350 0.74 11.52 0.08
N THR A 351 0.27 12.08 -1.03
CA THR A 351 -0.16 11.34 -2.21
C THR A 351 0.85 11.46 -3.33
N MET A 352 1.01 10.39 -4.11
CA MET A 352 1.89 10.36 -5.29
C MET A 352 1.22 9.58 -6.44
N GLU A 353 1.62 9.87 -7.67
CA GLU A 353 1.19 9.11 -8.85
C GLU A 353 2.40 8.56 -9.61
N PHE A 354 2.32 7.28 -9.99
CA PHE A 354 3.35 6.55 -10.72
C PHE A 354 2.79 6.19 -12.09
N TYR A 355 3.49 6.57 -13.15
CA TYR A 355 3.12 6.24 -14.54
C TYR A 355 4.26 5.48 -15.23
N ALA A 356 3.91 4.65 -16.20
CA ALA A 356 4.85 4.00 -17.10
C ALA A 356 5.05 4.91 -18.31
N GLN A 357 6.26 5.47 -18.47
CA GLN A 357 6.59 6.25 -19.65
C GLN A 357 7.28 5.36 -20.68
N PRO A 358 6.71 5.22 -21.89
CA PRO A 358 7.42 4.58 -22.98
C PRO A 358 8.60 5.45 -23.40
N SER A 359 9.73 4.78 -23.61
CA SER A 359 10.96 5.34 -24.17
C SER A 359 11.02 5.02 -25.66
N ASP A 360 11.87 5.74 -26.40
CA ASP A 360 11.99 5.59 -27.87
C ASP A 360 12.39 4.18 -28.33
N ASP A 361 13.04 3.41 -27.44
CA ASP A 361 13.44 2.01 -27.66
C ASP A 361 12.33 0.99 -27.30
N GLY A 362 11.13 1.46 -26.94
CA GLY A 362 9.99 0.63 -26.56
C GLY A 362 10.01 0.15 -25.09
N THR A 363 11.03 0.54 -24.31
CA THR A 363 11.07 0.23 -22.87
C THR A 363 10.19 1.17 -22.07
N GLU A 364 9.68 0.73 -20.93
CA GLU A 364 8.92 1.58 -20.01
C GLU A 364 9.76 1.94 -18.78
N VAL A 365 9.77 3.23 -18.45
CA VAL A 365 10.42 3.73 -17.24
C VAL A 365 9.40 4.39 -16.31
N PRO A 366 9.45 4.13 -14.99
CA PRO A 366 8.61 4.81 -14.03
C PRO A 366 8.83 6.33 -14.05
N ILE A 367 7.75 7.11 -14.17
CA ILE A 367 7.74 8.52 -13.79
C ILE A 367 6.95 8.66 -12.49
N ILE A 368 7.52 9.41 -11.55
CA ILE A 368 6.94 9.67 -10.24
C ILE A 368 6.53 11.13 -10.15
N PHE A 369 5.23 11.38 -9.98
CA PHE A 369 4.69 12.70 -9.76
C PHE A 369 4.47 12.94 -8.27
N ASP A 370 5.35 13.76 -7.70
CA ASP A 370 5.42 14.06 -6.27
C ASP A 370 4.64 15.33 -5.85
N ASN A 371 3.95 15.96 -6.80
CA ASN A 371 3.21 17.19 -6.57
C ASN A 371 1.97 17.26 -7.46
N GLN A 372 0.80 17.21 -6.82
CA GLN A 372 -0.50 17.26 -7.48
C GLN A 372 -1.13 18.66 -7.39
N ASP A 373 -0.41 19.68 -6.91
CA ASP A 373 -0.92 21.04 -6.98
C ASP A 373 -1.09 21.43 -8.45
N LEU A 374 -2.35 21.52 -8.88
CA LEU A 374 -2.73 21.87 -10.24
C LEU A 374 -2.18 23.26 -10.61
N ILE A 375 -2.03 24.16 -9.62
CA ILE A 375 -1.40 25.48 -9.82
C ILE A 375 0.09 25.33 -10.10
N ALA A 376 0.79 24.42 -9.42
CA ALA A 376 2.21 24.16 -9.68
C ALA A 376 2.41 23.51 -11.07
N LYS A 377 1.52 22.60 -11.48
CA LYS A 377 1.51 22.05 -12.85
C LYS A 377 1.27 23.14 -13.89
N ALA A 378 0.33 24.05 -13.63
CA ALA A 378 0.11 25.20 -14.52
C ALA A 378 1.37 26.06 -14.67
N LYS A 379 2.03 26.41 -13.55
CA LYS A 379 3.29 27.17 -13.54
C LYS A 379 4.42 26.44 -14.30
N TYR A 380 4.51 25.11 -14.18
CA TYR A 380 5.50 24.29 -14.89
C TYR A 380 5.32 24.32 -16.42
N HIS A 381 4.09 24.13 -16.91
CA HIS A 381 3.83 24.17 -18.36
C HIS A 381 4.00 25.61 -18.91
N LEU A 382 3.60 26.63 -18.14
CA LEU A 382 3.80 28.03 -18.49
C LEU A 382 5.29 28.35 -18.71
N GLN A 383 6.17 27.88 -17.81
CA GLN A 383 7.63 28.09 -17.92
C GLN A 383 8.24 27.42 -19.16
N ARG A 384 7.56 26.44 -19.75
CA ARG A 384 7.98 25.74 -20.97
C ARG A 384 7.24 26.23 -22.22
N CYS A 385 6.54 27.36 -22.11
CA CYS A 385 5.72 27.93 -23.18
C CYS A 385 4.59 26.99 -23.67
N ASP A 386 4.19 26.00 -22.88
CA ASP A 386 3.02 25.14 -23.16
C ASP A 386 1.76 25.78 -22.55
N TYR A 387 1.32 26.87 -23.18
CA TYR A 387 0.25 27.72 -22.64
C TYR A 387 -1.09 27.01 -22.58
N LYS A 388 -1.36 26.11 -23.54
CA LYS A 388 -2.59 25.32 -23.57
C LYS A 388 -2.68 24.39 -22.36
N ALA A 389 -1.65 23.60 -22.09
CA ALA A 389 -1.64 22.73 -20.91
C ALA A 389 -1.69 23.55 -19.61
N ALA A 390 -0.94 24.64 -19.54
CA ALA A 390 -0.97 25.54 -18.39
C ALA A 390 -2.38 26.09 -18.10
N ALA A 391 -3.11 26.53 -19.13
CA ALA A 391 -4.49 26.98 -18.97
C ALA A 391 -5.45 25.86 -18.55
N VAL A 392 -5.31 24.66 -19.10
CA VAL A 392 -6.12 23.47 -18.70
C VAL A 392 -5.89 23.12 -17.23
N TYR A 393 -4.65 23.14 -16.75
CA TYR A 393 -4.34 22.91 -15.34
C TYR A 393 -4.84 24.05 -14.44
N THR A 394 -4.76 25.30 -14.90
CA THR A 394 -5.31 26.46 -14.18
C THR A 394 -6.82 26.35 -14.02
N ARG A 395 -7.52 25.96 -15.10
CA ARG A 395 -8.96 25.68 -15.06
C ARG A 395 -9.27 24.56 -14.08
N SER A 396 -8.59 23.43 -14.20
CA SER A 396 -8.77 22.28 -13.31
C SER A 396 -8.57 22.66 -11.84
N ALA A 397 -7.59 23.52 -11.54
CA ALA A 397 -7.35 24.05 -10.20
C ALA A 397 -8.57 24.84 -9.71
N PHE A 398 -9.09 25.76 -10.53
CA PHE A 398 -10.31 26.51 -10.24
C PHE A 398 -11.51 25.58 -9.99
N GLU A 399 -11.78 24.61 -10.86
CA GLU A 399 -12.93 23.69 -10.69
C GLU A 399 -12.81 22.88 -9.39
N LYS A 400 -11.61 22.41 -9.05
CA LYS A 400 -11.35 21.68 -7.79
C LYS A 400 -11.58 22.58 -6.58
N LEU A 401 -11.12 23.83 -6.60
CA LEU A 401 -11.24 24.77 -5.49
C LEU A 401 -12.70 25.12 -5.18
N ILE A 402 -13.48 25.51 -6.20
CA ILE A 402 -14.86 25.95 -5.99
C ILE A 402 -15.75 24.79 -5.53
N ARG A 403 -15.55 23.58 -6.09
CA ARG A 403 -16.28 22.37 -5.67
C ARG A 403 -15.98 22.02 -4.21
N LYS A 404 -14.70 21.99 -3.84
CA LYS A 404 -14.27 21.69 -2.47
C LYS A 404 -14.79 22.72 -1.46
N HIS A 405 -14.80 24.00 -1.82
CA HIS A 405 -15.33 25.04 -0.96
C HIS A 405 -16.85 24.90 -0.77
N CYS A 406 -17.61 24.65 -1.86
CA CYS A 406 -19.05 24.39 -1.78
C CYS A 406 -19.38 23.21 -0.86
N GLU A 407 -18.63 22.10 -0.99
CA GLU A 407 -18.78 20.91 -0.15
C GLU A 407 -18.51 21.24 1.34
N LYS A 408 -17.36 21.86 1.63
CA LYS A 408 -16.95 22.21 3.00
C LYS A 408 -17.96 23.14 3.67
N LYS A 409 -18.53 24.09 2.93
CA LYS A 409 -19.51 25.07 3.42
C LYS A 409 -20.95 24.62 3.28
N LYS A 410 -21.20 23.41 2.76
CA LYS A 410 -22.55 22.86 2.52
C LYS A 410 -23.45 23.82 1.70
N ARG A 411 -22.87 24.45 0.66
CA ARG A 411 -23.59 25.40 -0.20
C ARG A 411 -24.68 24.69 -1.01
N ALA A 412 -25.84 25.32 -1.15
CA ALA A 412 -26.95 24.79 -1.92
C ALA A 412 -26.73 24.98 -3.43
N VAL A 413 -26.31 23.93 -4.12
CA VAL A 413 -26.17 23.89 -5.58
C VAL A 413 -27.38 23.17 -6.17
N VAL A 414 -27.88 23.63 -7.32
CA VAL A 414 -28.99 22.98 -8.04
C VAL A 414 -28.60 21.53 -8.34
N PHE A 415 -29.41 20.59 -7.86
CA PHE A 415 -29.14 19.17 -8.03
C PHE A 415 -29.23 18.78 -9.51
N LYS A 416 -28.16 18.15 -10.00
CA LYS A 416 -28.11 17.47 -11.29
C LYS A 416 -27.74 16.00 -11.05
N PRO A 417 -28.41 15.04 -11.72
CA PRO A 417 -28.24 13.62 -11.44
C PRO A 417 -26.87 13.07 -11.89
N ARG A 418 -26.20 13.72 -12.84
CA ARG A 418 -24.90 13.25 -13.36
C ARG A 418 -23.84 14.31 -13.13
N LEU A 419 -22.68 13.89 -12.62
CA LEU A 419 -21.52 14.76 -12.38
C LEU A 419 -21.09 15.58 -13.60
N LYS A 420 -21.20 14.99 -14.80
CA LYS A 420 -20.85 15.64 -16.07
C LYS A 420 -21.77 16.80 -16.46
N ASP A 421 -22.97 16.87 -15.89
CA ASP A 421 -23.96 17.90 -16.20
C ASP A 421 -23.71 19.18 -15.37
N TYR A 422 -22.84 19.11 -14.35
CA TYR A 422 -22.40 20.28 -13.58
C TYR A 422 -21.29 21.04 -14.31
N THR A 423 -21.45 22.35 -14.38
CA THR A 423 -20.52 23.32 -14.94
C THR A 423 -19.84 24.11 -13.81
N THR A 424 -18.75 24.82 -14.12
CA THR A 424 -18.12 25.72 -13.13
C THR A 424 -19.03 26.85 -12.68
N GLU A 425 -19.98 27.25 -13.54
CA GLU A 425 -20.94 28.32 -13.23
C GLU A 425 -21.92 27.92 -12.13
N ASP A 426 -22.34 26.65 -12.10
CA ASP A 426 -23.25 26.14 -11.07
C ASP A 426 -22.67 26.30 -9.66
N PHE A 427 -21.35 26.13 -9.51
CA PHE A 427 -20.64 26.30 -8.25
C PHE A 427 -20.22 27.76 -8.02
N TRP A 428 -19.79 28.48 -9.06
CA TRP A 428 -19.32 29.86 -8.93
C TRP A 428 -20.43 30.80 -8.45
N LYS A 429 -21.65 30.67 -8.98
CA LYS A 429 -22.80 31.51 -8.61
C LYS A 429 -23.12 31.50 -7.13
N VAL A 430 -22.87 30.39 -6.43
CA VAL A 430 -23.23 30.24 -5.02
C VAL A 430 -22.12 30.64 -4.04
N ILE A 431 -20.93 30.97 -4.54
CA ILE A 431 -19.78 31.37 -3.72
C ILE A 431 -19.23 32.77 -4.04
N LYS A 432 -19.50 33.29 -5.25
CA LYS A 432 -18.84 34.51 -5.73
C LYS A 432 -19.14 35.75 -4.90
N ASP A 433 -20.31 35.78 -4.25
CA ASP A 433 -20.74 36.90 -3.41
C ASP A 433 -20.15 36.83 -1.99
N ASP A 434 -19.49 35.72 -1.62
CA ASP A 434 -18.73 35.61 -0.36
C ASP A 434 -17.32 36.22 -0.47
N LEU A 435 -16.89 36.58 -1.68
CA LEU A 435 -15.54 37.05 -1.98
C LEU A 435 -15.51 38.58 -2.09
N GLU A 436 -14.35 39.17 -1.78
CA GLU A 436 -14.08 40.58 -2.05
C GLU A 436 -14.28 40.89 -3.55
N GLU A 437 -14.83 42.08 -3.83
CA GLU A 437 -15.16 42.53 -5.18
C GLU A 437 -13.97 42.43 -6.14
N THR A 438 -12.77 42.77 -5.67
CA THR A 438 -11.51 42.66 -6.44
C THR A 438 -11.24 41.22 -6.89
N THR A 439 -11.29 40.26 -5.96
CA THR A 439 -11.04 38.83 -6.25
C THR A 439 -12.12 38.29 -7.18
N ARG A 440 -13.37 38.67 -6.97
CA ARG A 440 -14.49 38.27 -7.83
C ARG A 440 -14.30 38.76 -9.26
N ASN A 441 -13.96 40.04 -9.43
CA ASN A 441 -13.82 40.66 -10.75
C ASN A 441 -12.65 40.06 -11.54
N GLU A 442 -11.53 39.76 -10.87
CA GLU A 442 -10.41 39.04 -11.50
C GLU A 442 -10.83 37.67 -12.04
N ILE A 443 -11.54 36.88 -11.23
CA ILE A 443 -12.00 35.54 -11.66
C ILE A 443 -13.02 35.65 -12.80
N GLU A 444 -13.99 36.58 -12.72
CA GLU A 444 -14.97 36.79 -13.79
C GLU A 444 -14.32 37.27 -15.09
N THR A 445 -13.19 37.99 -15.02
CA THR A 445 -12.39 38.41 -16.18
C THR A 445 -11.66 37.22 -16.81
N TYR A 446 -10.93 36.44 -16.02
CA TYR A 446 -10.04 35.39 -16.55
C TYR A 446 -10.76 34.08 -16.92
N ARG A 447 -11.96 33.81 -16.38
CA ARG A 447 -12.76 32.62 -16.74
C ARG A 447 -13.05 32.54 -18.24
N PRO A 448 -13.68 33.53 -18.89
CA PRO A 448 -13.94 33.49 -20.33
C PRO A 448 -12.68 33.72 -21.17
N LEU A 449 -11.75 34.55 -20.69
CA LEU A 449 -10.59 34.98 -21.46
C LEU A 449 -9.49 33.91 -21.52
N VAL A 450 -9.26 33.19 -20.43
CA VAL A 450 -8.19 32.19 -20.31
C VAL A 450 -8.77 30.78 -20.13
N LEU A 451 -9.52 30.55 -19.05
CA LEU A 451 -9.88 29.19 -18.62
C LEU A 451 -10.73 28.47 -19.67
N ASN A 452 -11.74 29.16 -20.21
CA ASN A 452 -12.61 28.60 -21.24
C ASN A 452 -11.93 28.64 -22.62
N ALA A 453 -11.28 29.75 -22.97
CA ALA A 453 -10.72 29.98 -24.29
C ALA A 453 -9.65 28.96 -24.70
N PHE A 454 -8.65 28.73 -23.84
CA PHE A 454 -7.53 27.84 -24.14
C PHE A 454 -7.90 26.35 -24.07
N SER A 455 -9.06 26.02 -23.48
CA SER A 455 -9.54 24.64 -23.45
C SER A 455 -10.07 24.17 -24.83
N HIS A 456 -10.34 25.09 -25.76
CA HIS A 456 -10.84 24.81 -27.10
C HIS A 456 -9.77 25.09 -28.16
N TYR A 457 -9.78 24.33 -29.25
CA TYR A 457 -8.95 24.64 -30.41
C TYR A 457 -9.58 25.83 -31.16
N ASN A 458 -8.91 26.98 -31.11
CA ASN A 458 -9.36 28.21 -31.77
C ASN A 458 -8.17 28.85 -32.50
N THR A 459 -8.22 28.85 -33.83
CA THR A 459 -7.16 29.40 -34.70
C THR A 459 -7.18 30.93 -34.81
N GLU A 460 -8.23 31.58 -34.32
CA GLU A 460 -8.43 33.03 -34.39
C GLU A 460 -7.98 33.76 -33.12
N ARG A 461 -7.45 33.05 -32.13
CA ARG A 461 -6.96 33.64 -30.87
C ARG A 461 -5.46 33.41 -30.71
N HIS A 462 -4.73 34.49 -30.43
CA HIS A 462 -3.33 34.41 -30.04
C HIS A 462 -3.18 33.87 -28.61
N GLU A 463 -2.08 33.16 -28.36
CA GLU A 463 -1.72 32.71 -27.02
C GLU A 463 -1.23 33.89 -26.19
N ILE A 464 -2.04 34.33 -25.21
CA ILE A 464 -1.74 35.50 -24.38
C ILE A 464 -1.13 35.08 -23.04
N LYS A 465 0.21 35.15 -22.98
CA LYS A 465 1.03 34.72 -21.84
C LYS A 465 0.73 35.53 -20.55
N SER A 466 0.65 36.84 -20.66
CA SER A 466 0.44 37.76 -19.52
C SER A 466 -0.88 37.50 -18.78
N GLU A 467 -1.93 37.20 -19.53
CA GLU A 467 -3.26 36.94 -19.00
C GLU A 467 -3.33 35.56 -18.37
N LEU A 468 -2.61 34.57 -18.92
CA LEU A 468 -2.45 33.27 -18.30
C LEU A 468 -1.65 33.34 -16.99
N GLU A 469 -0.56 34.10 -16.95
CA GLU A 469 0.18 34.40 -15.73
C GLU A 469 -0.73 35.03 -14.66
N SER A 470 -1.51 36.02 -15.07
CA SER A 470 -2.46 36.72 -14.20
C SER A 470 -3.59 35.80 -13.73
N ALA A 471 -4.11 34.95 -14.60
CA ALA A 471 -5.12 33.95 -14.25
C ALA A 471 -4.58 32.94 -13.22
N ILE A 472 -3.35 32.45 -13.40
CA ILE A 472 -2.69 31.56 -12.44
C ILE A 472 -2.57 32.25 -11.07
N MET A 473 -2.15 33.52 -11.04
CA MET A 473 -2.08 34.29 -9.80
C MET A 473 -3.46 34.49 -9.17
N ALA A 474 -4.49 34.82 -9.96
CA ALA A 474 -5.85 34.98 -9.47
C ALA A 474 -6.40 33.70 -8.83
N ILE A 475 -6.13 32.52 -9.42
CA ILE A 475 -6.51 31.23 -8.82
C ILE A 475 -5.73 30.94 -7.52
N ASP A 476 -4.46 31.34 -7.44
CA ASP A 476 -3.64 31.21 -6.22
C ASP A 476 -4.18 32.12 -5.10
N THR A 477 -4.53 33.36 -5.42
CA THR A 477 -5.19 34.30 -4.51
C THR A 477 -6.55 33.76 -4.04
N LEU A 478 -7.37 33.27 -4.97
CA LEU A 478 -8.66 32.65 -4.65
C LEU A 478 -8.50 31.48 -3.67
N LYS A 479 -7.50 30.61 -3.89
CA LYS A 479 -7.20 29.49 -2.98
C LYS A 479 -6.91 29.96 -1.56
N GLN A 480 -6.16 31.05 -1.40
CA GLN A 480 -5.86 31.64 -0.08
C GLN A 480 -7.11 32.25 0.56
N LYS A 481 -7.89 33.03 -0.20
CA LYS A 481 -9.12 33.68 0.30
C LYS A 481 -10.17 32.65 0.74
N LEU A 482 -10.41 31.60 -0.07
CA LEU A 482 -11.34 30.52 0.27
C LEU A 482 -10.89 29.65 1.45
N ALA A 483 -9.60 29.65 1.80
CA ALA A 483 -9.10 28.97 2.99
C ALA A 483 -9.40 29.76 4.28
N ASN A 484 -9.48 31.08 4.18
CA ASN A 484 -9.76 31.99 5.29
C ASN A 484 -11.26 32.20 5.56
N LEU A 485 -12.11 31.85 4.59
CA LEU A 485 -13.57 31.82 4.72
C LEU A 485 -14.03 30.52 5.39
#